data_AF-A0A521T0P5-F1
#
_entry.id   AF-A0A521T0P5-F1
#
_cell.length_a   1.000
_cell.length_b   1.000
_cell.length_c   1.000
_cell.angle_alpha   90.00
_cell.angle_beta   90.00
_cell.angle_gamma   90.00
#
_symmetry.space_group_name_H-M   'P 1'
#
loop_
_entity.id
_entity.type
_entity.pdbx_description
1 polymer ?
#
loop_
_entity_poly.entity_id
_entity_poly.type
_entity_poly.pdbx_seq_one_letter_code
_entity_poly.pdbx_strand_id
1 'polypeptide(L)'
;MSATRKTHTIEIAGVTRHLPLFEVAPGVTIAILNILGDVELVQAAAKALAARLPADAYDVLVTAEAKSIPLAHALAVAANKPYVVLRKVYKPYMGAAISAETVSITTGKPQSLYLDEKDHALLKSKRVTLLDDVVSTGSTQKGMRAVMEKSGATVVLEAAILTEGDPEQWTGMVALGHLPVWLS
;
A
#
# COMPACT_ATOMS: atom_id res chain seq x y z
N MET A 1 -1.14 -15.76 27.48
CA MET A 1 0.32 -15.95 27.57
C MET A 1 0.94 -15.33 26.33
N SER A 2 1.78 -14.31 26.47
CA SER A 2 2.48 -13.71 25.32
C SER A 2 3.68 -14.60 25.00
N ALA A 3 3.62 -15.33 23.89
CA ALA A 3 4.82 -15.99 23.38
C ALA A 3 5.80 -14.89 22.92
N THR A 4 7.00 -14.86 23.50
CA THR A 4 8.11 -14.01 23.03
C THR A 4 8.46 -14.45 21.61
N ARG A 5 7.95 -13.71 20.62
CA ARG A 5 8.25 -13.96 19.20
C ARG A 5 9.60 -13.34 18.85
N LYS A 6 10.35 -13.99 17.95
CA LYS A 6 11.51 -13.37 17.31
C LYS A 6 11.04 -12.13 16.52
N THR A 7 11.88 -11.12 16.47
CA THR A 7 11.58 -9.87 15.77
C THR A 7 12.69 -9.49 14.80
N HIS A 8 12.31 -8.71 13.78
CA HIS A 8 13.23 -8.00 12.90
C HIS A 8 13.10 -6.50 13.15
N THR A 9 14.23 -5.82 13.33
CA THR A 9 14.24 -4.39 13.64
C THR A 9 14.31 -3.57 12.36
N ILE A 10 13.40 -2.61 12.23
CA ILE A 10 13.42 -1.60 11.18
C ILE A 10 13.63 -0.21 11.80
N GLU A 11 14.20 0.70 11.03
CA GLU A 11 14.21 2.13 11.32
C GLU A 11 13.69 2.89 10.10
N ILE A 12 12.60 3.64 10.28
CA ILE A 12 11.96 4.41 9.21
C ILE A 12 11.82 5.85 9.68
N ALA A 13 12.51 6.76 8.98
CA ALA A 13 12.46 8.20 9.27
C ALA A 13 12.73 8.54 10.75
N GLY A 14 13.69 7.85 11.37
CA GLY A 14 14.06 8.00 12.78
C GLY A 14 13.17 7.25 13.78
N VAL A 15 12.18 6.49 13.31
CA VAL A 15 11.28 5.69 14.16
C VAL A 15 11.67 4.21 14.07
N THR A 16 12.04 3.62 15.20
CA THR A 16 12.41 2.21 15.30
C THR A 16 11.20 1.34 15.64
N ARG A 17 11.07 0.17 15.00
CA ARG A 17 10.08 -0.86 15.35
C ARG A 17 10.69 -2.26 15.30
N HIS A 18 10.20 -3.13 16.17
CA HIS A 18 10.56 -4.55 16.20
C HIS A 18 9.40 -5.38 15.66
N LEU A 19 9.48 -5.71 14.38
CA LEU A 19 8.41 -6.42 13.67
C LEU A 19 8.42 -7.90 14.04
N PRO A 20 7.30 -8.48 14.50
CA PRO A 20 7.23 -9.91 14.77
C PRO A 20 7.42 -10.72 13.49
N LEU A 21 8.22 -11.78 13.58
CA LEU A 21 8.41 -12.73 12.50
C LEU A 21 7.31 -13.80 12.50
N PHE A 22 6.78 -14.12 11.32
CA PHE A 22 5.77 -15.15 11.11
C PHE A 22 6.16 -16.06 9.95
N GLU A 23 6.03 -17.36 10.15
CA GLU A 23 6.05 -18.34 9.07
C GLU A 23 4.68 -18.34 8.39
N VAL A 24 4.63 -17.94 7.11
CA VAL A 24 3.39 -17.77 6.34
C VAL A 24 3.13 -18.91 5.36
N ALA A 25 4.18 -19.66 5.05
CA ALA A 25 4.14 -20.91 4.31
C ALA A 25 5.32 -21.78 4.81
N PRO A 26 5.30 -23.11 4.57
CA PRO A 26 6.39 -23.98 4.99
C PRO A 26 7.76 -23.46 4.54
N GLY A 27 8.62 -23.13 5.51
CA GLY A 27 9.97 -22.62 5.27
C GLY A 27 10.06 -21.17 4.79
N VAL A 28 8.96 -20.41 4.81
CA VAL A 28 8.91 -18.99 4.39
C VAL A 28 8.51 -18.12 5.57
N THR A 29 9.46 -17.36 6.09
CA THR A 29 9.25 -16.41 7.19
C THR A 29 9.31 -14.96 6.70
N ILE A 30 8.39 -14.13 7.19
CA ILE A 30 8.32 -12.69 6.90
C ILE A 30 8.18 -11.86 8.19
N ALA A 31 8.54 -10.57 8.10
CA ALA A 31 8.37 -9.60 9.17
C ALA A 31 7.07 -8.80 8.99
N ILE A 32 6.16 -8.85 9.97
CA ILE A 32 4.85 -8.20 9.82
C ILE A 32 4.91 -6.75 10.26
N LEU A 33 4.79 -5.83 9.30
CA LEU A 33 4.44 -4.45 9.58
C LEU A 33 2.90 -4.31 9.69
N ASN A 34 2.45 -3.77 10.83
CA ASN A 34 1.07 -3.35 11.02
C ASN A 34 1.06 -1.92 11.56
N ILE A 35 0.64 -0.97 10.73
CA ILE A 35 0.62 0.46 11.07
C ILE A 35 -0.71 0.92 11.68
N LEU A 36 -1.69 0.03 11.83
CA LEU A 36 -2.99 0.37 12.42
C LEU A 36 -2.83 0.68 13.92
N GLY A 37 -3.03 1.95 14.29
CA GLY A 37 -2.82 2.45 15.64
C GLY A 37 -1.42 3.01 15.91
N ASP A 38 -0.49 2.88 14.96
CA ASP A 38 0.87 3.39 15.10
C ASP A 38 0.99 4.82 14.55
N VAL A 39 0.49 5.78 15.34
CA VAL A 39 0.43 7.20 14.93
C VAL A 39 1.82 7.76 14.63
N GLU A 40 2.82 7.45 15.47
CA GLU A 40 4.18 7.96 15.32
C GLU A 40 4.81 7.49 14.01
N LEU A 41 4.77 6.18 13.72
CA LEU A 41 5.33 5.65 12.48
C LEU A 41 4.59 6.18 11.25
N VAL A 42 3.26 6.26 11.31
CA VAL A 42 2.44 6.79 10.21
C VAL A 42 2.82 8.24 9.87
N GLN A 43 2.96 9.10 10.88
CA GLN A 43 3.34 10.50 10.65
C GLN A 43 4.77 10.64 10.10
N ALA A 44 5.71 9.90 10.68
CA ALA A 44 7.10 9.91 10.23
C ALA A 44 7.22 9.41 8.77
N ALA A 45 6.58 8.29 8.45
CA ALA A 45 6.58 7.72 7.11
C ALA A 45 5.88 8.62 6.09
N ALA A 46 4.73 9.21 6.44
CA ALA A 46 4.01 10.14 5.56
C ALA A 46 4.87 11.36 5.20
N LYS A 47 5.51 11.99 6.19
CA LYS A 47 6.41 13.14 5.95
C LYS A 47 7.61 12.76 5.07
N ALA A 48 8.21 11.60 5.34
CA ALA A 48 9.33 11.10 4.55
C ALA A 48 8.94 10.76 3.10
N LEU A 49 7.77 10.16 2.87
CA LEU A 49 7.24 9.90 1.53
C LEU A 49 6.89 11.19 0.80
N ALA A 50 6.26 12.16 1.47
CA ALA A 50 5.96 13.47 0.89
C ALA A 50 7.22 14.19 0.38
N ALA A 51 8.33 14.06 1.09
CA ALA A 51 9.62 14.63 0.67
C ALA A 51 10.27 13.91 -0.53
N ARG A 52 9.95 12.62 -0.75
CA ARG A 52 10.48 11.83 -1.87
C ARG A 52 9.60 11.87 -3.12
N LEU A 53 8.31 12.12 -2.96
CA LEU A 53 7.35 12.19 -4.05
C LEU A 53 7.34 13.60 -4.67
N PRO A 54 7.65 13.77 -5.97
CA PRO A 54 7.61 15.10 -6.58
C PRO A 54 6.18 15.64 -6.60
N ALA A 55 5.97 16.82 -6.01
CA ALA A 55 4.64 17.41 -5.84
C ALA A 55 3.87 17.61 -7.16
N ASP A 56 4.59 17.85 -8.25
CA ASP A 56 4.03 18.09 -9.59
C ASP A 56 3.87 16.81 -10.43
N ALA A 57 4.34 15.65 -9.94
CA ALA A 57 4.27 14.40 -10.70
C ALA A 57 2.87 13.78 -10.71
N TYR A 58 2.04 14.04 -9.69
CA TYR A 58 0.75 13.39 -9.51
C TYR A 58 -0.32 14.33 -8.93
N ASP A 59 -1.58 13.95 -9.10
CA ASP A 59 -2.75 14.74 -8.72
C ASP A 59 -3.52 14.12 -7.55
N VAL A 60 -3.58 12.78 -7.45
CA VAL A 60 -4.36 12.04 -6.45
C VAL A 60 -3.57 10.85 -5.90
N LEU A 61 -3.70 10.58 -4.60
CA LEU A 61 -3.19 9.36 -3.98
C LEU A 61 -4.25 8.26 -4.01
N VAL A 62 -3.87 7.01 -4.26
CA VAL A 62 -4.81 5.88 -4.27
C VAL A 62 -4.24 4.75 -3.44
N THR A 63 -5.05 4.21 -2.53
CA THR A 63 -4.65 3.09 -1.67
C THR A 63 -5.75 2.02 -1.61
N ALA A 64 -5.43 0.83 -1.11
CA ALA A 64 -6.40 -0.23 -0.85
C ALA A 64 -6.67 -0.38 0.65
N GLU A 65 -7.89 -0.75 1.03
CA GLU A 65 -8.22 -0.97 2.43
C GLU A 65 -7.46 -2.19 3.04
N ALA A 66 -7.19 -2.22 4.34
CA ALA A 66 -7.43 -1.18 5.34
C ALA A 66 -6.14 -0.60 5.94
N LYS A 67 -5.05 -1.39 5.96
CA LYS A 67 -3.83 -1.07 6.72
C LYS A 67 -3.18 0.24 6.28
N SER A 68 -3.22 0.55 4.99
CA SER A 68 -2.60 1.75 4.40
C SER A 68 -3.49 3.00 4.43
N ILE A 69 -4.74 2.93 4.94
CA ILE A 69 -5.63 4.10 5.06
C ILE A 69 -5.03 5.22 5.95
N PRO A 70 -4.49 4.95 7.16
CA PRO A 70 -3.89 5.99 7.99
C PRO A 70 -2.70 6.68 7.30
N LEU A 71 -1.89 5.90 6.57
CA LEU A 71 -0.78 6.41 5.79
C LEU A 71 -1.25 7.30 4.65
N ALA A 72 -2.27 6.86 3.88
CA ALA A 72 -2.83 7.64 2.79
C ALA A 72 -3.38 8.98 3.28
N HIS A 73 -4.10 8.97 4.41
CA HIS A 73 -4.62 10.19 5.01
C HIS A 73 -3.48 11.13 5.47
N ALA A 74 -2.49 10.61 6.21
CA ALA A 74 -1.37 11.42 6.70
C ALA A 74 -0.52 11.99 5.55
N LEU A 75 -0.29 11.19 4.50
CA LEU A 75 0.45 11.63 3.30
C LEU A 75 -0.35 12.67 2.50
N ALA A 76 -1.66 12.49 2.36
CA ALA A 76 -2.56 13.45 1.71
C ALA A 76 -2.48 14.83 2.38
N VAL A 77 -2.49 14.86 3.72
CA VAL A 77 -2.31 16.09 4.50
C VAL A 77 -0.93 16.69 4.26
N ALA A 78 0.14 15.89 4.37
CA ALA A 78 1.52 16.36 4.22
C ALA A 78 1.83 16.88 2.80
N ALA A 79 1.24 16.25 1.77
CA ALA A 79 1.45 16.61 0.36
C ALA A 79 0.43 17.63 -0.17
N ASN A 80 -0.60 17.97 0.62
CA ASN A 80 -1.74 18.77 0.20
C ASN A 80 -2.42 18.21 -1.08
N LYS A 81 -2.72 16.90 -1.08
CA LYS A 81 -3.32 16.17 -2.19
C LYS A 81 -4.57 15.40 -1.72
N PRO A 82 -5.61 15.24 -2.55
CA PRO A 82 -6.71 14.34 -2.24
C PRO A 82 -6.26 12.87 -2.29
N TYR A 83 -7.02 11.99 -1.66
CA TYR A 83 -6.81 10.53 -1.75
C TYR A 83 -8.10 9.75 -1.91
N VAL A 84 -7.98 8.56 -2.51
CA VAL A 84 -9.07 7.59 -2.73
C VAL A 84 -8.69 6.26 -2.09
N VAL A 85 -9.69 5.56 -1.54
CA VAL A 85 -9.55 4.23 -0.94
C VAL A 85 -10.35 3.21 -1.75
N LEU A 86 -9.65 2.22 -2.29
CA LEU A 86 -10.25 1.06 -2.93
C LEU A 86 -10.64 0.02 -1.89
N ARG A 87 -11.82 -0.57 -2.07
CA ARG A 87 -12.37 -1.54 -1.11
C ARG A 87 -12.27 -2.96 -1.64
N LYS A 88 -12.18 -3.94 -0.74
CA LYS A 88 -12.12 -5.37 -1.09
C LYS A 88 -13.50 -6.01 -1.20
N VAL A 89 -14.52 -5.36 -0.64
CA VAL A 89 -15.91 -5.84 -0.66
C VAL A 89 -16.83 -4.74 -1.14
N TYR A 90 -17.59 -5.03 -2.21
CA TYR A 90 -18.63 -4.14 -2.69
C TYR A 90 -19.68 -3.86 -1.60
N LYS A 91 -20.11 -2.61 -1.50
CA LYS A 91 -21.27 -2.23 -0.67
C LYS A 91 -22.34 -1.61 -1.56
N PRO A 92 -23.64 -1.86 -1.30
CA PRO A 92 -24.73 -1.35 -2.15
C PRO A 92 -24.71 0.17 -2.38
N TYR A 93 -24.18 0.95 -1.43
CA TYR A 93 -24.08 2.40 -1.54
C TYR A 93 -22.95 2.89 -2.46
N MET A 94 -22.09 2.01 -2.97
CA MET A 94 -21.00 2.36 -3.88
C MET A 94 -21.48 2.57 -5.32
N GLY A 95 -22.77 2.35 -5.59
CA GLY A 95 -23.41 2.63 -6.87
C GLY A 95 -22.78 1.85 -8.02
N ALA A 96 -22.58 2.53 -9.16
CA ALA A 96 -21.96 1.98 -10.36
C ALA A 96 -20.43 1.81 -10.21
N ALA A 97 -20.00 1.13 -9.15
CA ALA A 97 -18.59 0.94 -8.79
C ALA A 97 -17.76 0.29 -9.91
N ILE A 98 -16.58 0.84 -10.17
CA ILE A 98 -15.58 0.21 -11.03
C ILE A 98 -14.86 -0.87 -10.22
N SER A 99 -14.64 -2.04 -10.82
CA SER A 99 -13.95 -3.13 -10.15
C SER A 99 -12.93 -3.83 -11.02
N ALA A 100 -11.95 -4.45 -10.36
CA ALA A 100 -11.04 -5.39 -10.98
C ALA A 100 -10.84 -6.59 -10.05
N GLU A 101 -10.74 -7.76 -10.65
CA GLU A 101 -10.40 -9.00 -9.95
C GLU A 101 -8.97 -9.39 -10.29
N THR A 102 -8.21 -9.77 -9.27
CA THR A 102 -6.87 -10.34 -9.41
C THR A 102 -6.81 -11.66 -8.65
N VAL A 103 -5.94 -12.57 -9.08
CA VAL A 103 -5.65 -13.77 -8.30
C VAL A 103 -4.54 -13.43 -7.31
N SER A 104 -4.83 -13.55 -6.03
CA SER A 104 -3.82 -13.43 -4.98
C SER A 104 -2.74 -14.49 -5.18
N ILE A 105 -1.49 -14.07 -5.31
CA ILE A 105 -0.37 -15.00 -5.47
C ILE A 105 -0.19 -15.83 -4.18
N THR A 106 -0.38 -15.21 -3.02
CA THR A 106 -0.17 -15.85 -1.72
C THR A 106 -1.28 -16.82 -1.32
N THR A 107 -2.54 -16.51 -1.64
CA THR A 107 -3.68 -17.36 -1.23
C THR A 107 -4.28 -18.18 -2.37
N GLY A 108 -3.93 -17.89 -3.62
CA GLY A 108 -4.54 -18.49 -4.82
C GLY A 108 -6.01 -18.14 -5.04
N LYS A 109 -6.58 -17.25 -4.22
CA LYS A 109 -8.00 -16.88 -4.27
C LYS A 109 -8.21 -15.59 -5.08
N PRO A 110 -9.37 -15.45 -5.74
CA PRO A 110 -9.79 -14.17 -6.30
C PRO A 110 -9.82 -13.09 -5.22
N GLN A 111 -9.27 -11.93 -5.56
CA GLN A 111 -9.31 -10.71 -4.78
C GLN A 111 -9.83 -9.59 -5.67
N SER A 112 -10.96 -9.04 -5.27
CA SER A 112 -11.58 -7.91 -5.94
C SER A 112 -11.18 -6.60 -5.27
N LEU A 113 -11.00 -5.57 -6.08
CA LEU A 113 -10.94 -4.19 -5.63
C LEU A 113 -12.06 -3.39 -6.29
N TYR A 114 -12.67 -2.51 -5.51
CA TYR A 114 -13.81 -1.69 -5.90
C TYR A 114 -13.49 -0.22 -5.65
N LEU A 115 -13.66 0.59 -6.70
CA LEU A 115 -13.70 2.04 -6.66
C LEU A 115 -15.16 2.49 -6.53
N ASP A 116 -15.44 3.31 -5.53
CA ASP A 116 -16.77 3.89 -5.30
C ASP A 116 -17.14 4.87 -6.43
N GLU A 117 -18.40 4.84 -6.88
CA GLU A 117 -18.90 5.73 -7.92
C GLU A 117 -18.64 7.21 -7.60
N LYS A 118 -18.71 7.59 -6.32
CA LYS A 118 -18.46 8.98 -5.89
C LYS A 118 -17.06 9.49 -6.26
N ASP A 119 -16.09 8.59 -6.40
CA ASP A 119 -14.68 8.93 -6.62
C ASP A 119 -14.30 8.94 -8.11
N HIS A 120 -15.21 8.57 -9.01
CA HIS A 120 -14.94 8.52 -10.46
C HIS A 120 -14.47 9.86 -11.02
N ALA A 121 -15.17 10.94 -10.67
CA ALA A 121 -14.86 12.29 -11.17
C ALA A 121 -13.49 12.78 -10.67
N LEU A 122 -13.07 12.32 -9.48
CA LEU A 122 -11.77 12.66 -8.91
C LEU A 122 -10.61 11.98 -9.66
N LEU A 123 -10.85 10.83 -10.30
CA LEU A 123 -9.79 10.03 -10.93
C LEU A 123 -9.73 10.17 -12.45
N LYS A 124 -10.85 10.49 -13.11
CA LYS A 124 -10.90 10.57 -14.57
C LYS A 124 -9.84 11.53 -15.12
N SER A 125 -8.98 11.01 -15.99
CA SER A 125 -7.87 11.74 -16.64
C SER A 125 -6.86 12.34 -15.65
N LYS A 126 -6.76 11.80 -14.43
CA LYS A 126 -5.77 12.23 -13.43
C LYS A 126 -4.54 11.33 -13.43
N ARG A 127 -3.41 11.93 -13.04
CA ARG A 127 -2.18 11.21 -12.71
C ARG A 127 -2.25 10.78 -11.26
N VAL A 128 -2.10 9.49 -11.00
CA VAL A 128 -2.29 8.92 -9.66
C VAL A 128 -1.04 8.24 -9.16
N THR A 129 -0.80 8.38 -7.86
CA THR A 129 0.25 7.63 -7.15
C THR A 129 -0.41 6.54 -6.33
N LEU A 130 -0.02 5.28 -6.58
CA LEU A 130 -0.48 4.15 -5.77
C LEU A 130 0.33 4.10 -4.46
N LEU A 131 -0.35 3.83 -3.35
CA LEU A 131 0.24 3.84 -2.03
C LEU A 131 -0.15 2.59 -1.23
N ASP A 132 0.83 1.96 -0.60
CA ASP A 132 0.61 0.84 0.33
C ASP A 132 1.50 0.92 1.57
N ASP A 133 1.25 0.07 2.57
CA ASP A 133 2.13 -0.02 3.74
C ASP A 133 3.37 -0.88 3.43
N VAL A 134 3.14 -2.08 2.90
CA VAL A 134 4.19 -2.99 2.43
C VAL A 134 3.84 -3.54 1.04
N VAL A 135 4.78 -3.45 0.11
CA VAL A 135 4.67 -4.11 -1.20
C VAL A 135 5.54 -5.35 -1.24
N SER A 136 4.88 -6.51 -1.15
CA SER A 136 5.47 -7.83 -1.34
C SER A 136 5.23 -8.27 -2.78
N THR A 137 4.57 -9.39 -3.08
CA THR A 137 4.32 -9.92 -4.45
C THR A 137 3.75 -8.96 -5.53
N GLY A 138 3.33 -7.75 -5.21
CA GLY A 138 2.78 -6.78 -6.15
C GLY A 138 1.34 -7.06 -6.60
N SER A 139 0.68 -8.08 -6.05
CA SER A 139 -0.69 -8.45 -6.44
C SER A 139 -1.70 -7.32 -6.19
N THR A 140 -1.58 -6.66 -5.03
CA THR A 140 -2.43 -5.51 -4.69
C THR A 140 -2.22 -4.38 -5.69
N GLN A 141 -0.97 -4.04 -6.00
CA GLN A 141 -0.58 -2.98 -6.94
C GLN A 141 -1.14 -3.29 -8.34
N LYS A 142 -1.04 -4.53 -8.79
CA LYS A 142 -1.65 -4.98 -10.04
C LYS A 142 -3.17 -4.77 -10.05
N GLY A 143 -3.86 -5.10 -8.96
CA GLY A 143 -5.30 -4.87 -8.82
C GLY A 143 -5.65 -3.38 -8.86
N MET A 144 -4.90 -2.56 -8.13
CA MET A 144 -5.08 -1.10 -8.14
C MET A 144 -4.88 -0.52 -9.55
N ARG A 145 -3.82 -0.92 -10.27
CA ARG A 145 -3.59 -0.50 -11.67
C ARG A 145 -4.77 -0.85 -12.57
N ALA A 146 -5.31 -2.07 -12.46
CA ALA A 146 -6.44 -2.51 -13.27
C ALA A 146 -7.71 -1.68 -12.98
N VAL A 147 -7.95 -1.27 -11.73
CA VAL A 147 -9.05 -0.35 -11.39
C VAL A 147 -8.77 1.05 -11.96
N MET A 148 -7.54 1.55 -11.85
CA MET A 148 -7.16 2.88 -12.35
C MET A 148 -7.31 2.98 -13.87
N GLU A 149 -6.88 1.96 -14.61
CA GLU A 149 -7.06 1.85 -16.06
C GLU A 149 -8.53 1.98 -16.44
N LYS A 150 -9.41 1.21 -15.78
CA LYS A 150 -10.87 1.27 -16.01
C LYS A 150 -11.50 2.60 -15.61
N SER A 151 -10.92 3.30 -14.63
CA SER A 151 -11.37 4.65 -14.22
C SER A 151 -10.93 5.77 -15.15
N GLY A 152 -10.05 5.46 -16.12
CA GLY A 152 -9.45 6.46 -17.01
C GLY A 152 -8.37 7.30 -16.34
N ALA A 153 -7.78 6.81 -15.25
CA ALA A 153 -6.64 7.43 -14.57
C ALA A 153 -5.31 6.85 -15.08
N THR A 154 -4.22 7.61 -14.96
CA THR A 154 -2.87 7.17 -15.31
C THR A 154 -2.03 6.99 -14.06
N VAL A 155 -1.60 5.76 -13.79
CA VAL A 155 -0.65 5.48 -12.70
C VAL A 155 0.72 5.99 -13.10
N VAL A 156 1.26 6.95 -12.34
CA VAL A 156 2.55 7.60 -12.63
C VAL A 156 3.65 7.21 -11.66
N LEU A 157 3.29 6.87 -10.42
CA LEU A 157 4.22 6.52 -9.35
C LEU A 157 3.59 5.48 -8.44
N GLU A 158 4.45 4.75 -7.74
CA GLU A 158 4.06 3.82 -6.69
C GLU A 158 4.95 4.05 -5.47
N ALA A 159 4.34 4.00 -4.30
CA ALA A 159 5.01 4.28 -3.04
C ALA A 159 4.56 3.34 -1.93
N ALA A 160 5.46 3.06 -0.99
CA ALA A 160 5.14 2.37 0.25
C ALA A 160 6.13 2.71 1.36
N ILE A 161 5.80 2.31 2.59
CA ILE A 161 6.76 2.37 3.68
C ILE A 161 7.88 1.37 3.39
N LEU A 162 7.52 0.12 3.10
CA LEU A 162 8.47 -0.96 2.85
C LEU A 162 8.15 -1.69 1.55
N THR A 163 9.18 -2.17 0.88
CA THR A 163 9.07 -3.29 -0.06
C THR A 163 9.48 -4.58 0.63
N GLU A 164 9.09 -5.74 0.11
CA GLU A 164 9.42 -7.05 0.66
C GLU A 164 9.79 -8.02 -0.46
N GLY A 165 10.76 -8.91 -0.20
CA GLY A 165 11.16 -9.95 -1.14
C GLY A 165 12.38 -9.57 -1.95
N ASP A 166 12.31 -9.67 -3.28
CA ASP A 166 13.43 -9.39 -4.17
C ASP A 166 13.53 -7.88 -4.47
N PRO A 167 14.61 -7.18 -4.08
CA PRO A 167 14.78 -5.75 -4.35
C PRO A 167 14.72 -5.39 -5.83
N GLU A 168 15.14 -6.28 -6.74
CA GLU A 168 15.20 -5.99 -8.17
C GLU A 168 13.80 -5.76 -8.77
N GLN A 169 12.77 -6.35 -8.15
CA GLN A 169 11.37 -6.17 -8.56
C GLN A 169 10.83 -4.77 -8.28
N TRP A 170 11.47 -4.00 -7.38
CA TRP A 170 10.95 -2.73 -6.86
C TRP A 170 11.78 -1.50 -7.26
N THR A 171 12.66 -1.63 -8.25
CA THR A 171 13.57 -0.56 -8.70
C THR A 171 12.89 0.73 -9.16
N GLY A 172 11.64 0.66 -9.62
CA GLY A 172 10.83 1.82 -10.02
C GLY A 172 9.94 2.43 -8.93
N MET A 173 10.01 1.91 -7.70
CA MET A 173 9.09 2.24 -6.62
C MET A 173 9.73 3.15 -5.57
N VAL A 174 8.95 4.10 -5.04
CA VAL A 174 9.39 4.98 -3.93
C VAL A 174 9.11 4.29 -2.59
N ALA A 175 10.12 3.63 -2.03
CA ALA A 175 10.03 2.98 -0.71
C ALA A 175 10.93 3.67 0.33
N LEU A 176 10.58 3.59 1.62
CA LEU A 176 11.43 4.10 2.72
C LEU A 176 12.39 3.04 3.26
N GLY A 177 12.12 1.76 3.01
CA GLY A 177 12.98 0.64 3.39
C GLY A 177 12.59 -0.64 2.67
N HIS A 178 13.25 -1.73 3.02
CA HIS A 178 13.06 -3.05 2.42
C HIS A 178 13.10 -4.13 3.49
N LEU A 179 12.23 -5.14 3.36
CA LEU A 179 12.15 -6.32 4.21
C LEU A 179 12.64 -7.57 3.46
N PRO A 180 13.60 -8.32 4.01
CA PRO A 180 13.96 -9.61 3.44
C PRO A 180 12.87 -10.64 3.70
N VAL A 181 12.84 -11.67 2.86
CA VAL A 181 12.11 -12.92 3.10
C VAL A 181 13.12 -13.99 3.49
N TRP A 182 12.89 -14.68 4.61
CA TRP A 182 13.77 -15.75 5.07
C TRP A 182 13.27 -17.10 4.60
N LEU A 183 14.14 -17.83 3.90
CA LEU A 183 13.91 -19.19 3.43
C LEU A 183 14.73 -20.17 4.28
N SER A 184 14.12 -21.27 4.72
CA SER A 184 14.76 -22.32 5.53
C SER A 184 14.61 -23.70 4.93
#